data_AF-A0A918H044-F1
#
_entry.id   AF-A0A918H044-F1
#
_cell.length_a   1.000
_cell.length_b   1.000
_cell.length_c   1.000
_cell.angle_alpha   90.00
_cell.angle_beta   90.00
_cell.angle_gamma   90.00
#
_symmetry.space_group_name_H-M   'P 1'
#
loop_
_entity.id
_entity.type
_entity.pdbx_description
1 polymer ?
#
loop_
_entity_poly.entity_id
_entity_poly.type
_entity_poly.pdbx_seq_one_letter_code
_entity_poly.pdbx_strand_id
1 'polypeptide(L)'
;MYRTARQGMYEYRFDTLPEGTYEVEPGFAELAARRPTGRVFDVMAEGTQFVPNLDLALEAGVRVAHTRSFTVKVTDGQLNLCFVANAGKTRVNSVRVTHRPDLTS
;
A
#
# COMPACT_ATOMS: atom_id res chain seq x y z
N MET A 1 11.89 12.93 0.84
CA MET A 1 12.11 11.70 1.64
C MET A 1 11.64 10.48 0.86
N TYR A 2 12.47 9.84 0.02
CA TYR A 2 12.10 8.58 -0.68
C TYR A 2 13.34 7.70 -1.00
N ARG A 3 14.44 7.84 -0.24
CA ARG A 3 15.69 7.10 -0.52
C ARG A 3 15.68 5.65 -0.01
N THR A 4 14.71 5.27 0.82
CA THR A 4 14.54 3.91 1.34
C THR A 4 13.20 3.34 0.87
N ALA A 5 13.23 2.10 0.36
CA ALA A 5 12.04 1.32 0.04
C ALA A 5 12.31 -0.13 0.46
N ARG A 6 11.33 -0.81 1.05
CA ARG A 6 11.41 -2.25 1.29
C ARG A 6 11.08 -2.98 -0.02
N GLN A 7 11.92 -3.93 -0.43
CA GLN A 7 11.71 -4.75 -1.63
C GLN A 7 11.25 -6.15 -1.26
N GLY A 8 10.23 -6.66 -1.96
CA GLY A 8 9.67 -7.98 -1.64
C GLY A 8 8.93 -7.99 -0.30
N MET A 9 8.41 -6.83 0.10
CA MET A 9 7.55 -6.70 1.27
C MET A 9 6.25 -7.44 1.02
N TYR A 10 5.83 -8.27 1.97
CA TYR A 10 4.59 -9.04 1.88
C TYR A 10 3.45 -8.37 2.67
N GLU A 11 3.73 -7.88 3.88
CA GLU A 11 2.69 -7.40 4.80
C GLU A 11 3.22 -6.35 5.78
N TYR A 12 2.43 -5.30 6.04
CA TYR A 12 2.49 -4.52 7.27
C TYR A 12 1.31 -4.90 8.15
N ARG A 13 1.57 -5.02 9.45
CA ARG A 13 0.55 -5.29 10.46
C ARG A 13 0.59 -4.24 11.56
N PHE A 14 -0.59 -3.74 11.91
CA PHE A 14 -0.78 -2.79 12.99
C PHE A 14 -1.70 -3.43 14.03
N ASP A 15 -1.14 -3.72 15.20
CA ASP A 15 -1.85 -4.38 16.30
C ASP A 15 -2.40 -3.34 17.29
N THR A 16 -3.32 -3.74 18.17
CA THR A 16 -3.88 -2.92 19.26
C THR A 16 -4.62 -1.66 18.81
N LEU A 17 -5.25 -1.71 17.63
CA LEU A 17 -6.08 -0.64 17.11
C LEU A 17 -7.48 -0.67 17.75
N PRO A 18 -8.09 0.48 18.06
CA PRO A 18 -9.53 0.53 18.26
C PRO A 18 -10.27 0.00 17.03
N GLU A 19 -11.34 -0.77 17.24
CA GLU A 19 -12.25 -1.11 16.14
C GLU A 19 -12.82 0.16 15.52
N GLY A 20 -12.87 0.21 14.19
CA GLY A 20 -13.30 1.41 13.49
C GLY A 20 -12.87 1.47 12.03
N THR A 21 -13.16 2.61 11.41
CA THR A 21 -12.76 2.90 10.03
C THR A 21 -11.41 3.60 10.04
N TYR A 22 -10.52 3.17 9.17
CA TYR A 22 -9.18 3.75 9.00
C TYR A 22 -8.98 4.18 7.55
N GLU A 23 -8.33 5.32 7.36
CA GLU A 23 -7.75 5.70 6.08
C GLU A 23 -6.30 5.19 6.01
N VAL A 24 -5.99 4.51 4.92
CA VAL A 24 -4.69 3.87 4.68
C VAL A 24 -4.06 4.49 3.44
N GLU A 25 -2.87 5.05 3.62
CA GLU A 25 -2.13 5.76 2.57
C GLU A 25 -0.76 5.14 2.34
N PRO A 26 -0.65 4.06 1.52
CA PRO A 26 0.63 3.53 1.11
C PRO A 26 1.25 4.43 0.03
N GLY A 27 2.53 4.74 0.22
CA GLY A 27 3.34 5.55 -0.68
C GLY A 27 4.42 4.73 -1.36
N PHE A 28 4.67 5.05 -2.62
CA PHE A 28 5.50 4.30 -3.55
C PHE A 28 6.38 5.22 -4.39
N ALA A 29 7.52 4.70 -4.86
CA ALA A 29 8.33 5.32 -5.90
C ALA A 29 9.14 4.25 -6.66
N GLU A 30 9.04 4.23 -7.99
CA GLU A 30 9.92 3.40 -8.82
C GLU A 30 11.25 4.12 -9.04
N LEU A 31 12.32 3.62 -8.40
CA LEU A 31 13.64 4.25 -8.42
C LEU A 31 14.58 3.64 -9.45
N ALA A 32 14.29 2.43 -9.96
CA ALA A 32 15.23 1.61 -10.73
C ALA A 32 15.13 1.79 -12.25
N ALA A 33 14.48 2.85 -12.74
CA ALA A 33 14.27 3.11 -14.17
C ALA A 33 13.77 1.88 -14.95
N ARG A 34 12.85 1.11 -14.33
CA ARG A 34 12.27 -0.07 -14.95
C ARG A 34 11.32 0.32 -16.07
N ARG A 35 11.28 -0.51 -17.11
CA ARG A 35 10.22 -0.45 -18.12
C ARG A 35 8.89 -0.85 -17.47
N PRO A 36 7.75 -0.36 -18.01
CA PRO A 36 6.42 -0.88 -17.67
C PRO A 36 6.38 -2.41 -17.66
N THR A 37 5.49 -2.96 -16.85
CA THR A 37 5.27 -4.40 -16.56
C THR A 37 6.40 -5.11 -15.81
N GLY A 38 7.57 -4.48 -15.65
CA GLY A 38 8.70 -5.04 -14.91
C GLY A 38 8.53 -5.09 -13.38
N ARG A 39 7.45 -4.49 -12.86
CA ARG A 39 6.99 -4.58 -11.48
C ARG A 39 5.49 -4.31 -11.42
N VAL A 40 4.71 -5.33 -11.09
CA VAL A 40 3.25 -5.24 -10.96
C VAL A 40 2.86 -5.96 -9.67
N PHE A 41 2.04 -5.33 -8.84
CA PHE A 41 1.58 -5.94 -7.59
C PHE A 41 0.23 -5.39 -7.16
N ASP A 42 -0.52 -6.18 -6.40
CA ASP A 42 -1.78 -5.75 -5.79
C ASP A 42 -1.53 -5.18 -4.38
N VAL A 43 -2.40 -4.27 -3.95
CA VAL A 43 -2.48 -3.81 -2.55
C VAL A 43 -3.81 -4.25 -1.97
N MET A 44 -3.74 -4.96 -0.85
CA MET A 44 -4.89 -5.51 -0.14
C MET A 44 -4.87 -5.05 1.31
N ALA A 45 -6.05 -4.83 1.90
CA ALA A 45 -6.19 -4.61 3.33
C ALA A 45 -7.39 -5.41 3.85
N GLU A 46 -7.27 -6.03 5.03
CA GLU A 46 -8.34 -6.84 5.63
C GLU A 46 -8.92 -7.90 4.67
N GLY A 47 -8.03 -8.58 3.94
CA GLY A 47 -8.42 -9.59 2.94
C GLY A 47 -9.09 -9.04 1.68
N THR A 48 -9.32 -7.73 1.59
CA THR A 48 -9.97 -7.06 0.46
C THR A 48 -8.94 -6.36 -0.43
N GLN A 49 -9.08 -6.50 -1.74
CA GLN A 49 -8.19 -5.84 -2.71
C GLN A 49 -8.66 -4.40 -2.99
N PHE A 50 -7.76 -3.44 -2.81
CA PHE A 50 -8.05 -2.01 -3.01
C PHE A 50 -7.35 -1.44 -4.24
N VAL A 51 -6.13 -1.89 -4.53
CA VAL A 51 -5.37 -1.42 -5.69
C VAL A 51 -4.95 -2.63 -6.54
N PRO A 52 -5.68 -2.93 -7.63
CA PRO A 52 -5.29 -3.97 -8.57
C PRO A 52 -4.10 -3.55 -9.43
N ASN A 53 -3.20 -4.49 -9.71
CA ASN A 53 -2.17 -4.44 -10.76
C ASN A 53 -1.37 -3.13 -10.81
N LEU A 54 -0.93 -2.63 -9.65
CA LEU A 54 -0.17 -1.39 -9.54
C LEU A 54 1.14 -1.49 -10.33
N ASP A 55 1.24 -0.72 -11.42
CA ASP A 55 2.46 -0.55 -12.21
C ASP A 55 2.94 0.90 -12.09
N LEU A 56 3.89 1.12 -11.17
CA LEU A 56 4.42 2.45 -10.89
C LEU A 56 5.12 3.10 -12.10
N ALA A 57 5.77 2.29 -12.94
CA ALA A 57 6.48 2.80 -14.11
C ALA A 57 5.48 3.28 -15.18
N LEU A 58 4.33 2.62 -15.28
CA LEU A 58 3.24 3.02 -16.18
C LEU A 58 2.41 4.18 -15.62
N GLU A 59 2.05 4.14 -14.33
CA GLU A 59 1.10 5.07 -13.72
C GLU A 59 1.72 6.42 -13.32
N ALA A 60 2.95 6.40 -12.79
CA ALA A 60 3.60 7.59 -12.23
C ALA A 60 4.93 7.93 -12.91
N GLY A 61 5.58 6.93 -13.50
CA GLY A 61 6.92 7.07 -14.05
C GLY A 61 8.02 6.91 -13.01
N VAL A 62 9.26 7.18 -13.43
CA VAL A 62 10.46 6.89 -12.65
C VAL A 62 10.83 8.06 -11.76
N ARG A 63 11.17 7.78 -10.49
CA ARG A 63 11.51 8.77 -9.44
C ARG A 63 10.37 9.75 -9.11
N VAL A 64 9.14 9.36 -9.39
CA VAL A 64 7.94 10.10 -8.99
C VAL A 64 7.34 9.41 -7.77
N ALA A 65 6.94 10.21 -6.78
CA ALA A 65 6.21 9.72 -5.62
C ALA A 65 4.76 9.46 -6.02
N HIS A 66 4.24 8.30 -5.64
CA HIS A 66 2.88 7.87 -5.94
C HIS A 66 2.21 7.37 -4.67
N THR A 67 1.08 7.97 -4.32
CA THR A 67 0.31 7.61 -3.13
C THR A 67 -1.03 7.05 -3.58
N ARG A 68 -1.49 6.01 -2.88
CA ARG A 68 -2.88 5.54 -2.93
C ARG A 68 -3.53 5.89 -1.60
N SER A 69 -4.84 6.13 -1.60
CA SER A 69 -5.62 6.29 -0.36
C SER A 69 -6.90 5.47 -0.51
N PHE A 70 -7.26 4.76 0.54
CA PHE A 70 -8.52 4.02 0.65
C PHE A 70 -8.90 3.87 2.12
N THR A 71 -10.19 3.61 2.37
CA THR A 71 -10.70 3.33 3.72
C THR A 71 -10.94 1.84 3.92
N VAL A 72 -10.64 1.34 5.12
CA VAL A 72 -10.86 -0.05 5.53
C VAL A 72 -11.46 -0.08 6.94
N LYS A 73 -12.28 -1.09 7.23
CA LYS A 73 -12.85 -1.31 8.56
C LYS A 73 -12.01 -2.36 9.30
N VAL A 74 -11.57 -2.02 10.50
CA VAL A 74 -10.89 -2.93 11.44
C VAL A 74 -11.91 -3.38 12.48
N THR A 75 -12.02 -4.69 12.67
CA THR A 75 -13.04 -5.30 13.56
C THR A 75 -12.48 -6.22 14.63
N ASP A 76 -11.17 -6.47 14.60
CA ASP A 76 -10.48 -7.39 15.53
C ASP A 76 -9.28 -6.72 16.22
N GLY A 77 -9.16 -5.40 16.07
CA GLY A 77 -8.06 -4.60 16.59
C GLY A 77 -6.74 -4.76 15.83
N GLN A 78 -6.78 -5.38 14.64
CA GLN A 78 -5.63 -5.53 13.76
C GLN A 78 -5.92 -4.95 12.37
N LEU A 79 -4.93 -4.26 11.80
CA LEU A 79 -4.93 -3.89 10.38
C LEU A 79 -3.80 -4.59 9.67
N ASN A 80 -4.15 -5.46 8.72
CA ASN A 80 -3.27 -6.21 7.85
C ASN A 80 -3.28 -5.56 6.46
N LEU A 81 -2.13 -5.03 6.03
CA LEU A 81 -1.91 -4.43 4.71
C LEU A 81 -0.93 -5.28 3.92
N CYS A 82 -1.43 -6.00 2.92
CA CYS A 82 -0.69 -6.97 2.13
C CYS A 82 -0.34 -6.45 0.73
N PHE A 83 0.79 -6.92 0.19
CA PHE A 83 1.27 -6.61 -1.15
C PHE A 83 1.57 -7.91 -1.89
N VAL A 84 0.82 -8.18 -2.97
CA VAL A 84 0.92 -9.44 -3.72
C VAL A 84 1.64 -9.19 -5.03
N ALA A 85 2.83 -9.75 -5.21
CA ALA A 85 3.60 -9.58 -6.42
C ALA A 85 3.02 -10.43 -7.58
N ASN A 86 2.64 -9.76 -8.66
CA ASN A 86 2.25 -10.40 -9.92
C ASN A 86 3.46 -10.45 -10.89
N ALA A 87 4.34 -9.45 -10.81
CA ALA A 87 5.62 -9.41 -11.51
C ALA A 87 6.68 -8.64 -10.72
N GLY A 88 7.91 -9.14 -10.72
CA GLY A 88 9.02 -8.52 -9.99
C GLY A 88 8.81 -8.54 -8.47
N LYS A 89 9.60 -7.74 -7.74
CA LYS A 89 9.47 -7.61 -6.28
C LYS A 89 8.52 -6.46 -5.96
N THR A 90 7.68 -6.57 -4.94
CA THR A 90 6.90 -5.40 -4.45
C THR A 90 7.83 -4.27 -4.01
N ARG A 91 7.29 -3.05 -3.97
CA ARG A 91 7.95 -1.89 -3.34
C ARG A 91 6.98 -1.12 -2.50
N VAL A 92 7.42 -0.70 -1.32
CA VAL A 92 6.69 0.21 -0.44
C VAL A 92 7.70 1.18 0.17
N ASN A 93 7.37 2.47 0.14
CA ASN A 93 8.22 3.54 0.68
C ASN A 93 7.68 4.08 2.00
N SER A 94 6.37 4.22 2.12
CA SER A 94 5.69 4.67 3.33
C SER A 94 4.34 3.99 3.48
N VAL A 95 3.87 3.90 4.71
CA VAL A 95 2.48 3.57 5.03
C VAL A 95 2.06 4.53 6.12
N ARG A 96 0.94 5.21 5.91
CA ARG A 96 0.27 6.01 6.94
C ARG A 96 -1.11 5.40 7.18
N VAL A 97 -1.46 5.31 8.45
CA VAL A 97 -2.75 4.81 8.91
C VAL A 97 -3.34 5.89 9.81
N THR A 98 -4.56 6.33 9.50
CA THR A 98 -5.26 7.38 10.24
C THR A 98 -6.62 6.85 10.67
N HIS A 99 -6.91 6.87 11.97
CA HIS A 99 -8.24 6.52 12.47
C HIS A 99 -9.25 7.59 12.02
N ARG A 100 -10.38 7.16 11.45
CA ARG A 100 -11.45 8.01 10.89
C ARG A 100 -12.77 7.77 11.63
N PRO A 101 -12.89 8.16 12.91
CA PRO A 101 -14.12 8.01 13.68
C PRO A 101 -15.28 8.84 13.09
N ASP A 102 -14.95 9.84 12.27
CA ASP A 102 -15.90 10.68 11.51
C ASP A 102 -16.62 9.92 10.38
N LEU A 103 -16.10 8.76 9.96
CA LEU A 103 -16.68 7.93 8.89
C LEU A 103 -17.41 6.70 9.43
N THR A 104 -17.88 6.76 10.68
CA THR A 104 -18.66 5.67 11.28
C THR A 104 -20.01 5.51 10.56
N SER A 105 -20.33 4.28 10.15
CA SER A 105 -21.70 3.87 9.77
C SER A 105 -22.48 3.46 11.00
#